data_AF-A0A5R2MTG7-F1
#
_entry.id   AF-A0A5R2MTG7-F1
#
_cell.length_a   1.000
_cell.length_b   1.000
_cell.length_c   1.000
_cell.angle_alpha   90.00
_cell.angle_beta   90.00
_cell.angle_gamma   90.00
#
_symmetry.space_group_name_H-M   'P 1'
#
loop_
_entity.id
_entity.type
_entity.pdbx_description
1 polymer ?
#
loop_
_entity_poly.entity_id
_entity_poly.type
_entity_poly.pdbx_seq_one_letter_code
_entity_poly.pdbx_strand_id
1 'polypeptide(L)'
;DAVGRVANQMPDTADPPRIVKADANSDAVMRLAVTSDTMSIQDMTVVVQDQIEDELAAVPGVADVQVYGDRDKIFRIDVDQNKLASLGFTVADLRAV
;
A
#
# COMPACT_ATOMS: atom_id res chain seq x y z
N ASP A 1 -0.47 -13.88 -22.10
CA ASP A 1 -1.80 -14.15 -22.69
C ASP A 1 -2.79 -14.78 -21.70
N ALA A 2 -2.43 -15.84 -20.96
CA ALA A 2 -3.33 -16.47 -19.98
C ALA A 2 -3.74 -15.56 -18.81
N VAL A 3 -2.81 -14.74 -18.27
CA VAL A 3 -3.05 -13.86 -17.12
C VAL A 3 -4.09 -12.76 -17.41
N GLY A 4 -4.06 -12.20 -18.63
CA GLY A 4 -5.02 -11.16 -19.05
C GLY A 4 -6.47 -11.66 -19.16
N ARG A 5 -6.69 -12.96 -19.36
CA ARG A 5 -8.04 -13.54 -19.41
C ARG A 5 -8.66 -13.75 -18.04
N VAL A 6 -7.84 -13.98 -17.02
CA VAL A 6 -8.28 -14.16 -15.64
C VAL A 6 -8.58 -12.82 -14.98
N ALA A 7 -7.87 -11.76 -15.35
CA ALA A 7 -8.13 -10.41 -14.83
C ALA A 7 -9.59 -9.97 -15.04
N ASN A 8 -10.19 -10.29 -16.20
CA ASN A 8 -11.60 -9.97 -16.51
C ASN A 8 -12.61 -10.89 -15.80
N GLN A 9 -12.16 -11.89 -15.05
CA GLN A 9 -12.99 -12.83 -14.29
C GLN A 9 -12.88 -12.58 -12.78
N MET A 10 -12.06 -11.61 -12.37
CA MET A 10 -11.90 -11.24 -10.97
C MET A 10 -13.01 -10.24 -10.57
N PRO A 11 -13.52 -10.32 -9.32
CA PRO A 11 -14.41 -9.31 -8.79
C PRO A 11 -13.77 -7.92 -8.85
N ASP A 12 -14.59 -6.87 -9.04
CA ASP A 12 -14.10 -5.49 -9.13
C ASP A 12 -13.32 -5.03 -7.87
N THR A 13 -13.51 -5.72 -6.74
CA THR A 13 -12.85 -5.45 -5.47
C THR A 13 -11.58 -6.27 -5.24
N ALA A 14 -11.18 -7.13 -6.17
CA ALA A 14 -10.01 -7.99 -6.03
C ALA A 14 -8.78 -7.35 -6.67
N ASP A 15 -7.62 -7.51 -6.01
CA ASP A 15 -6.35 -7.01 -6.52
C ASP A 15 -5.98 -7.67 -7.86
N PRO A 16 -5.38 -6.93 -8.80
CA PRO A 16 -4.99 -7.48 -10.08
C PRO A 16 -3.98 -8.62 -9.92
N PRO A 17 -4.03 -9.65 -10.78
CA PRO A 17 -3.16 -10.81 -10.65
C PRO A 17 -1.71 -10.40 -10.91
N ARG A 18 -0.83 -10.65 -9.92
CA ARG A 18 0.62 -10.42 -10.05
C ARG A 18 1.32 -11.68 -10.53
N ILE A 19 2.23 -11.52 -11.50
CA ILE A 19 3.12 -12.60 -11.93
C ILE A 19 4.30 -12.61 -10.99
N VAL A 20 4.28 -13.55 -10.05
CA VAL A 20 5.45 -13.87 -9.23
C VAL A 20 6.21 -15.02 -9.86
N LYS A 21 7.54 -15.00 -9.76
CA LYS A 21 8.36 -16.13 -10.19
C LYS A 21 8.03 -17.30 -9.26
N ALA A 22 7.25 -18.26 -9.76
CA ALA A 22 6.77 -19.38 -8.97
C ALA A 22 7.93 -20.29 -8.57
N ASP A 23 8.49 -20.07 -7.39
CA ASP A 23 9.37 -21.03 -6.75
C ASP A 23 8.84 -21.34 -5.35
N ALA A 24 8.02 -22.39 -5.28
CA ALA A 24 7.29 -22.79 -4.09
C ALA A 24 8.20 -23.29 -2.94
N ASN A 25 9.52 -23.36 -3.17
CA ASN A 25 10.54 -23.77 -2.19
C ASN A 25 11.60 -22.67 -1.93
N SER A 26 11.35 -21.43 -2.33
CA SER A 26 12.28 -20.34 -2.04
C SER A 26 12.10 -19.80 -0.61
N ASP A 27 12.90 -20.31 0.32
CA ASP A 27 13.07 -19.69 1.63
C ASP A 27 13.75 -18.33 1.49
N ALA A 28 13.30 -17.37 2.29
CA ALA A 28 13.92 -16.04 2.35
C ALA A 28 15.41 -16.17 2.75
N VAL A 29 16.30 -15.72 1.87
CA VAL A 29 17.76 -15.69 2.11
C VAL A 29 18.11 -14.72 3.23
N MET A 30 17.30 -13.67 3.41
CA MET A 30 17.46 -12.66 4.46
C MET A 30 16.10 -12.25 5.01
N ARG A 31 16.06 -11.94 6.31
CA ARG A 31 14.92 -11.31 6.97
C ARG A 31 15.41 -10.04 7.68
N LEU A 32 14.72 -8.93 7.43
CA LEU A 32 15.03 -7.64 8.03
C LEU A 32 13.84 -7.20 8.89
N ALA A 33 14.15 -6.65 10.05
CA ALA A 33 13.16 -6.02 10.91
C ALA A 33 13.34 -4.50 10.85
N VAL A 34 12.24 -3.79 10.62
CA VAL A 34 12.21 -2.32 10.64
C VAL A 34 11.57 -1.88 11.94
N THR A 35 12.26 -1.04 12.70
CA THR A 35 11.83 -0.57 14.02
C THR A 35 12.09 0.92 14.18
N SER A 36 11.23 1.61 14.93
CA SER A 36 11.42 3.01 15.27
C SER A 36 10.80 3.30 16.63
N ASP A 37 11.47 4.11 17.44
CA ASP A 37 10.97 4.60 18.74
C ASP A 37 10.04 5.82 18.59
N THR A 38 10.07 6.47 17.42
CA THR A 38 9.37 7.75 17.20
C THR A 38 8.35 7.72 16.08
N MET A 39 8.47 6.78 15.13
CA MET A 39 7.55 6.66 14.01
C MET A 39 6.40 5.72 14.33
N SER A 40 5.21 6.07 13.86
CA SER A 40 4.07 5.14 13.88
C SER A 40 4.30 3.98 12.90
N ILE A 41 3.64 2.84 13.13
CA ILE A 41 3.73 1.68 12.22
C ILE A 41 3.24 2.06 10.81
N GLN A 42 2.23 2.91 10.71
CA GLN A 42 1.70 3.39 9.44
C GLN A 42 2.73 4.25 8.68
N ASP A 43 3.45 5.13 9.38
CA ASP A 43 4.50 5.93 8.75
C ASP A 43 5.69 5.07 8.33
N MET A 44 6.07 4.10 9.15
CA MET A 44 7.11 3.13 8.78
C MET A 44 6.68 2.31 7.57
N THR A 45 5.41 1.89 7.50
CA THR A 45 4.86 1.15 6.36
C THR A 45 5.03 1.94 5.06
N VAL A 46 4.71 3.23 5.07
CA VAL A 46 4.89 4.11 3.91
C VAL A 46 6.36 4.19 3.49
N VAL A 47 7.28 4.36 4.43
CA VAL A 47 8.73 4.38 4.10
C VAL A 47 9.20 3.03 3.54
N VAL A 48 8.72 1.92 4.10
CA VAL A 48 9.08 0.58 3.64
C VAL A 48 8.61 0.36 2.21
N GLN A 49 7.34 0.63 1.91
CA GLN A 49 6.76 0.38 0.59
C GLN A 49 7.31 1.37 -0.46
N ASP A 50 7.38 2.66 -0.14
CA ASP A 50 7.69 3.69 -1.14
C ASP A 50 9.19 3.85 -1.42
N GLN A 51 10.07 3.35 -0.53
CA GLN A 51 11.52 3.56 -0.65
C GLN A 51 12.30 2.25 -0.51
N ILE A 52 12.07 1.48 0.56
CA ILE A 52 12.93 0.32 0.86
C ILE A 52 12.63 -0.86 -0.06
N GLU A 53 11.34 -1.15 -0.32
CA GLU A 53 10.92 -2.26 -1.16
C GLU A 53 11.46 -2.11 -2.59
N ASP A 54 11.24 -0.94 -3.20
CA ASP A 54 11.70 -0.61 -4.55
C ASP A 54 13.24 -0.66 -4.66
N GLU A 55 13.96 -0.11 -3.67
CA GLU A 55 15.43 -0.16 -3.67
C GLU A 55 15.96 -1.60 -3.58
N LEU A 56 15.37 -2.45 -2.73
CA LEU A 56 15.77 -3.84 -2.59
C LEU A 56 15.41 -4.66 -3.84
N ALA A 57 14.23 -4.43 -4.42
CA ALA A 57 13.79 -5.11 -5.63
C ALA A 57 14.66 -4.76 -6.85
N ALA A 58 15.26 -3.56 -6.88
CA ALA A 58 16.16 -3.13 -7.95
C ALA A 58 17.57 -3.79 -7.89
N VAL A 59 17.94 -4.43 -6.78
CA VAL A 59 19.27 -5.05 -6.64
C VAL A 59 19.40 -6.29 -7.55
N PRO A 60 20.46 -6.38 -8.38
CA PRO A 60 20.66 -7.54 -9.24
C PRO A 60 20.72 -8.86 -8.46
N GLY A 61 19.87 -9.81 -8.85
CA GLY A 61 19.77 -11.12 -8.21
C GLY A 61 18.67 -11.23 -7.15
N VAL A 62 18.03 -10.12 -6.77
CA VAL A 62 16.79 -10.16 -5.96
C VAL A 62 15.64 -10.58 -6.87
N ALA A 63 14.96 -11.65 -6.49
CA ALA A 63 13.83 -12.19 -7.25
C ALA A 63 12.47 -11.71 -6.70
N ASP A 64 12.41 -11.45 -5.39
CA ASP A 64 11.19 -11.08 -4.68
C ASP A 64 11.53 -10.38 -3.36
N VAL A 65 10.68 -9.44 -2.95
CA VAL A 65 10.74 -8.74 -1.66
C VAL A 65 9.35 -8.83 -1.03
N GLN A 66 9.28 -9.28 0.22
CA GLN A 66 8.02 -9.50 0.92
C GLN A 66 7.97 -8.65 2.18
N VAL A 67 6.92 -7.83 2.29
CA VAL A 67 6.65 -6.99 3.44
C VAL A 67 5.58 -7.65 4.31
N TYR A 68 5.79 -7.63 5.62
CA TYR A 68 4.89 -8.23 6.61
C TYR A 68 4.66 -7.27 7.77
N GLY A 69 3.42 -7.27 8.30
CA GLY A 69 3.06 -6.45 9.47
C GLY A 69 2.84 -4.97 9.15
N ASP A 70 2.66 -4.66 7.87
CA ASP A 70 2.27 -3.36 7.36
C ASP A 70 0.91 -2.91 7.90
N ARG A 71 0.72 -1.60 7.98
CA ARG A 71 -0.57 -1.00 8.34
C ARG A 71 -0.84 0.21 7.47
N ASP A 72 -1.99 0.19 6.82
CA ASP A 72 -2.43 1.29 5.97
C ASP A 72 -2.45 2.62 6.74
N LYS A 73 -1.84 3.63 6.13
CA LYS A 73 -1.93 4.99 6.62
C LYS A 73 -3.26 5.59 6.20
N ILE A 74 -4.18 5.66 7.16
CA ILE A 74 -5.50 6.25 6.95
C ILE A 74 -5.56 7.69 7.44
N PHE A 75 -6.12 8.57 6.61
CA PHE A 75 -6.47 9.94 7.01
C PHE A 75 -7.97 9.99 7.29
N ARG A 76 -8.34 10.34 8.54
CA ARG A 76 -9.73 10.56 8.90
C ARG A 76 -10.04 12.05 8.86
N ILE A 77 -10.98 12.42 7.99
CA ILE A 77 -11.50 13.78 7.90
C ILE A 77 -12.78 13.84 8.71
N ASP A 78 -12.75 14.57 9.82
CA ASP A 78 -13.92 14.86 10.66
C ASP A 78 -14.39 16.29 10.39
N VAL A 79 -15.68 16.46 10.10
CA VAL A 79 -16.23 17.68 9.50
C VAL A 79 -17.31 18.28 10.37
N ASP A 80 -17.12 19.53 10.76
CA ASP A 80 -18.17 20.34 11.37
C ASP A 80 -19.08 20.95 10.28
N GLN A 81 -20.25 20.36 10.12
CA GLN A 81 -21.24 20.80 9.13
C GLN A 81 -21.79 22.20 9.42
N ASN A 82 -21.92 22.59 10.69
CA ASN A 82 -22.43 23.92 11.05
C ASN A 82 -21.41 24.99 10.67
N LYS A 83 -20.13 24.72 10.89
CA LYS A 83 -19.05 25.64 10.50
C LYS A 83 -18.96 25.78 8.98
N LEU A 84 -19.08 24.69 8.22
CA LEU A 84 -19.13 24.76 6.76
C LEU A 84 -20.30 25.63 6.27
N ALA A 85 -21.51 25.38 6.80
CA ALA A 85 -22.69 26.14 6.43
C ALA A 85 -22.55 27.63 6.76
N SER A 86 -21.94 27.98 7.91
CA SER A 86 -21.67 29.37 8.29
C SER A 86 -20.72 30.10 7.34
N LEU A 87 -19.90 29.36 6.62
CA LEU A 87 -18.95 29.86 5.62
C LEU A 87 -19.50 29.75 4.18
N GLY A 88 -20.75 29.28 4.01
CA GLY A 88 -21.38 29.09 2.70
C GLY A 88 -20.92 27.84 1.94
N PHE A 89 -20.26 26.89 2.61
CA PHE A 89 -19.79 25.63 2.02
C PHE A 89 -20.67 24.43 2.38
N THR A 90 -20.59 23.40 1.54
CA THR A 90 -21.22 22.09 1.71
C THR A 90 -20.15 21.00 1.89
N VAL A 91 -20.56 19.80 2.31
CA VAL A 91 -19.65 18.65 2.38
C VAL A 91 -19.12 18.24 0.99
N ALA A 92 -19.86 18.51 -0.08
CA ALA A 92 -19.42 18.20 -1.44
C ALA A 92 -18.21 19.05 -1.86
N ASP A 93 -18.11 20.28 -1.37
CA ASP A 93 -17.01 21.20 -1.67
C ASP A 93 -15.67 20.70 -1.11
N LEU A 94 -15.69 19.84 -0.08
CA LEU A 94 -14.49 19.21 0.48
C LEU A 94 -13.82 18.21 -0.47
N ARG A 95 -14.53 17.68 -1.47
CA ARG A 95 -13.96 16.72 -2.44
C ARG A 95 -13.19 17.38 -3.56
N ALA A 96 -13.37 18.69 -3.75
CA ALA A 96 -12.81 19.45 -4.87
C ALA A 96 -11.42 20.05 -4.58
N VAL A 97 -10.88 19.78 -3.39
CA VAL A 97 -9.57 20.27 -2.93
C VAL A 97 -8.60 19.11 -2.81
#